data_AF-A0A8T3Z8N3-F1
#
_entry.id   AF-A0A8T3Z8N3-F1
#
_cell.length_a   1.000
_cell.length_b   1.000
_cell.length_c   1.000
_cell.angle_alpha   90.00
_cell.angle_beta   90.00
_cell.angle_gamma   90.00
#
_symmetry.space_group_name_H-M   'P 1'
#
loop_
_entity.id
_entity.type
_entity.pdbx_description
1 polymer ?
#
loop_
_entity_poly.entity_id
_entity_poly.type
_entity_poly.pdbx_seq_one_letter_code
_entity_poly.pdbx_strand_id
1 'polypeptide(L)' 'MPTTIQVSERTRQRLQTLKEREGLKTFDAVIEKMINEELQMPSLFGKATITSWKKTDRMTFHDE' A
#
# COMPACT_ATOMS: atom_id res chain seq x y z
N MET A 1 -3.46 -0.31 -9.82
CA MET A 1 -3.40 1.10 -10.26
C MET A 1 -3.27 1.96 -9.00
N PRO A 2 -2.29 2.88 -8.91
CA PRO A 2 -2.23 3.81 -7.78
C PRO A 2 -3.37 4.82 -7.89
N THR A 3 -4.20 4.93 -6.86
CA THR A 3 -5.30 5.89 -6.80
C THR A 3 -4.86 7.10 -5.99
N THR A 4 -4.79 8.27 -6.63
CA THR A 4 -4.50 9.52 -5.93
C THR A 4 -5.81 10.12 -5.43
N ILE A 5 -5.90 10.33 -4.12
CA ILE A 5 -7.02 11.02 -3.48
C ILE A 5 -6.58 12.41 -3.02
N GLN A 6 -7.39 13.42 -3.33
CA GLN A 6 -7.20 14.75 -2.79
C GLN A 6 -7.92 14.88 -1.46
N VAL A 7 -7.23 15.42 -0.47
CA VAL A 7 -7.75 15.59 0.90
C VAL A 7 -7.51 17.03 1.34
N SER A 8 -8.33 17.50 2.29
CA SER A 8 -8.11 18.81 2.91
C SER A 8 -6.75 18.86 3.62
N GLU A 9 -6.19 20.06 3.75
CA GLU A 9 -4.93 20.26 4.48
C GLU A 9 -5.02 19.76 5.92
N ARG A 10 -6.15 20.01 6.60
CA ARG A 10 -6.42 19.53 7.95
C ARG A 10 -6.39 17.99 8.02
N THR A 11 -6.98 17.32 7.04
CA THR A 11 -6.96 15.85 6.95
C THR A 11 -5.53 15.34 6.74
N ARG A 12 -4.77 15.99 5.85
CA ARG A 12 -3.36 15.65 5.61
C ARG A 12 -2.52 15.78 6.90
N GLN A 13 -2.67 16.87 7.64
CA GLN A 13 -1.96 17.09 8.90
C GLN A 13 -2.28 15.98 9.91
N ARG A 14 -3.56 15.62 10.07
CA ARG A 14 -3.97 14.51 10.95
C ARG A 14 -3.36 13.18 10.54
N LEU A 15 -3.40 12.85 9.26
CA LEU A 15 -2.78 11.63 8.72
C LEU A 15 -1.28 11.61 8.98
N GLN A 16 -0.61 12.76 8.89
CA GLN A 16 0.81 12.89 9.18
C GLN A 16 1.13 12.68 10.67
N THR A 17 0.37 13.30 11.57
CA THR A 17 0.51 13.07 13.02
C THR A 17 0.30 11.61 13.38
N LEU A 18 -0.71 10.95 12.80
CA LEU A 18 -0.96 9.52 13.00
C LEU A 18 0.19 8.67 12.46
N LYS A 19 0.73 9.02 11.28
CA LYS A 19 1.89 8.34 10.70
C LYS A 19 3.09 8.36 11.64
N GLU A 20 3.40 9.52 12.20
CA GLU A 20 4.53 9.72 13.12
C GLU A 20 4.31 9.02 14.45
N ARG A 21 3.11 9.14 15.05
CA ARG A 21 2.75 8.51 16.32
C ARG A 21 2.87 6.98 16.27
N GLU A 22 2.41 6.39 15.16
CA GLU A 22 2.37 4.94 14.97
C GLU A 22 3.65 4.38 14.34
N GLY A 23 4.63 5.23 14.03
CA GLY A 23 5.89 4.82 13.40
C GLY A 23 5.73 4.22 12.00
N LEU A 24 4.66 4.58 11.29
CA LEU A 24 4.32 4.02 9.98
C LEU A 24 5.08 4.72 8.85
N LYS A 25 5.41 3.98 7.79
CA LYS A 25 6.22 4.52 6.68
C LYS A 25 5.39 5.26 5.64
N THR A 26 4.18 4.78 5.37
CA THR A 26 3.31 5.25 4.29
C THR A 26 1.94 5.67 4.83
N PHE A 27 1.26 6.56 4.08
CA PHE A 27 -0.11 6.94 4.40
C PHE A 27 -1.10 5.77 4.20
N ASP A 28 -0.82 4.89 3.24
CA ASP A 28 -1.63 3.68 3.03
C ASP A 28 -1.64 2.79 4.28
N ALA A 29 -0.49 2.62 4.95
CA ALA A 29 -0.42 1.85 6.19
C ALA A 29 -1.21 2.51 7.33
N VAL A 30 -1.26 3.84 7.37
CA VAL A 30 -2.09 4.58 8.34
C VAL A 30 -3.57 4.33 8.07
N ILE A 31 -3.99 4.44 6.81
CA ILE A 31 -5.37 4.24 6.39
C ILE A 31 -5.79 2.79 6.65
N GLU A 32 -4.94 1.82 6.32
CA GLU A 32 -5.19 0.40 6.58
C GLU A 32 -5.39 0.12 8.06
N LYS A 33 -4.53 0.70 8.92
CA LYS A 33 -4.66 0.55 10.36
C LYS A 33 -5.97 1.14 10.87
N MET A 34 -6.34 2.35 10.43
CA MET A 34 -7.61 2.97 10.81
C MET A 34 -8.82 2.14 10.38
N ILE A 35 -8.80 1.58 9.16
CA ILE A 35 -9.87 0.71 8.66
C ILE A 35 -9.95 -0.57 9.49
N ASN A 36 -8.82 -1.19 9.84
CA ASN A 36 -8.81 -2.39 10.66
C ASN A 36 -9.33 -2.13 12.08
N GLU A 37 -9.00 -0.98 12.66
CA GLU A 37 -9.47 -0.58 14.00
C GLU A 37 -10.97 -0.27 14.03
N GLU A 38 -11.50 0.46 13.04
CA GLU A 38 -12.93 0.82 13.02
C GLU A 38 -13.84 -0.28 12.49
N LEU A 39 -13.39 -1.05 11.49
CA LEU A 39 -14.27 -1.93 10.71
C LEU A 39 -13.95 -3.42 10.85
N GLN A 40 -12.91 -3.80 11.61
CA GLN A 40 -12.42 -5.19 11.73
C GLN A 40 -12.31 -5.92 10.38
N MET A 41 -12.04 -5.17 9.31
CA MET A 41 -12.00 -5.72 7.97
C MET A 41 -10.67 -6.43 7.69
N PRO A 42 -10.67 -7.46 6.85
CA PRO A 42 -9.43 -8.05 6.37
C PRO A 42 -8.62 -7.03 5.56
N SER A 43 -7.29 -7.12 5.62
CA SER A 43 -6.33 -6.28 4.89
C SER A 43 -6.73 -6.09 3.42
N LEU A 44 -7.21 -4.88 3.10
CA LEU A 44 -7.68 -4.50 1.76
C LEU A 44 -6.53 -3.99 0.86
N PHE A 45 -5.36 -3.75 1.44
CA PHE A 45 -4.16 -3.34 0.72
C PHE A 45 -3.36 -4.59 0.38
N GLY A 46 -3.31 -4.92 -0.92
CA GLY A 46 -2.82 -6.20 -1.41
C GLY A 46 -1.44 -6.58 -0.85
N LYS A 47 -1.38 -7.71 -0.13
CA LYS A 47 -0.13 -8.43 0.15
C LYS A 47 0.36 -9.07 -1.14
N ALA A 48 1.01 -8.29 -2.00
CA ALA A 48 1.76 -8.84 -3.12
C ALA A 48 3.05 -9.46 -2.56
N THR A 49 2.98 -10.73 -2.19
CA THR A 49 4.18 -11.56 -2.01
C THR A 49 4.81 -11.68 -3.40
N ILE A 50 5.82 -10.85 -3.68
CA ILE A 50 6.64 -10.99 -4.89
C ILE A 50 7.32 -12.35 -4.76
N THR A 51 6.74 -13.36 -5.41
CA THR A 51 7.40 -14.64 -5.56
C THR A 51 8.54 -14.39 -6.54
N SER A 52 9.77 -14.71 -6.13
CA SER A 52 10.96 -14.55 -6.96
C SER A 52 10.72 -15.15 -8.35
N TRP A 53 11.06 -14.38 -9.39
CA TRP A 53 10.88 -14.80 -10.78
C TRP A 53 11.55 -16.15 -11.01
N LYS A 54 10.79 -17.14 -11.47
CA LYS A 54 11.36 -18.44 -11.86
C LYS A 54 12.10 -18.28 -13.18
N LYS A 55 13.17 -19.05 -13.39
CA LYS A 55 13.94 -19.03 -14.66
C LYS A 55 13.09 -19.26 -15.92
N THR A 56 11.89 -19.83 -15.77
CA THR A 56 10.89 -20.05 -16.83
C THR A 56 10.15 -18.79 -17.27
N ASP A 57 10.19 -17.69 -16.49
CA ASP A 57 9.60 -16.39 -16.87
C ASP A 57 10.52 -15.58 -17.81
N ARG A 58 11.70 -16.09 -18.15
CA ARG A 58 12.57 -15.44 -19.14
C ARG A 58 12.02 -15.74 -20.54
N MET A 59 11.36 -14.76 -21.12
CA MET A 59 10.97 -14.78 -22.54
C MET A 59 12.23 -14.86 -23.40
N THR A 60 12.43 -15.99 -24.07
CA THR A 60 13.47 -16.15 -25.10
C THR A 60 12.96 -15.52 -26.38
N PHE A 61 13.50 -14.35 -26.73
CA PHE A 61 13.34 -13.79 -28.07
C PHE A 61 14.07 -14.71 -29.04
N HIS A 62 13.33 -15.41 -29.89
CA HIS A 62 13.89 -16.02 -31.08
C HIS A 62 13.82 -14.97 -32.18
N ASP A 63 14.97 -14.37 -32.50
CA ASP A 63 15.18 -13.70 -33.78
C ASP A 63 15.46 -14.78 -34.82
N GLU A 64 14.47 -15.08 -35.67
CA GLU A 64 14.64 -15.57 -37.05
C GLU A 64 13.40 -15.24 -37.90
#